data_AF-A0A848UI87-F1
#
_entry.id   AF-A0A848UI87-F1
#
_cell.length_a   1.000
_cell.length_b   1.000
_cell.length_c   1.000
_cell.angle_alpha   90.00
_cell.angle_beta   90.00
_cell.angle_gamma   90.00
#
_symmetry.space_group_name_H-M   'P 1'
#
loop_
_entity.id
_entity.type
_entity.pdbx_description
1 polymer ?
#
loop_
_entity_poly.entity_id
_entity_poly.type
_entity_poly.pdbx_seq_one_letter_code
_entity_poly.pdbx_strand_id
1 'polypeptide(L)'
;MSSDIPRVTPPREQASAGEVIDFVKTYAKQETVGPLKGAGRWIAMGAAGAICLGLGLSLLLLGLLRLLQSEVSDIADGRLSWLPYLIVLVVCVLLLGLAVMQINKTFLNKEDR
;
A
#
# COMPACT_ATOMS: atom_id res chain seq x y z
N MET A 1 61.63 -15.01 -44.24
CA MET A 1 60.41 -14.36 -44.75
C MET A 1 59.55 -14.03 -43.53
N SER A 2 59.79 -12.86 -42.91
CA SER A 2 59.06 -12.44 -41.71
C SER A 2 57.78 -11.74 -42.17
N SER A 3 56.63 -12.33 -41.90
CA SER A 3 55.33 -11.74 -42.22
C SER A 3 54.99 -10.66 -41.20
N ASP A 4 55.27 -9.40 -41.56
CA ASP A 4 54.76 -8.23 -40.86
C ASP A 4 53.24 -8.17 -41.04
N ILE A 5 52.51 -8.50 -39.97
CA ILE A 5 51.07 -8.27 -39.90
C ILE A 5 50.85 -6.86 -39.35
N PRO A 6 50.17 -5.96 -40.08
CA PRO A 6 49.86 -4.63 -39.58
C PRO A 6 48.99 -4.75 -38.33
N ARG A 7 49.50 -4.26 -37.21
CA ARG A 7 48.74 -4.16 -35.96
C ARG A 7 47.63 -3.13 -36.15
N VAL A 8 46.43 -3.59 -36.48
CA VAL A 8 45.23 -2.76 -36.43
C VAL A 8 44.95 -2.52 -34.95
N THR A 9 45.47 -1.41 -34.41
CA THR A 9 45.04 -0.88 -33.12
C THR A 9 43.58 -0.45 -33.28
N PRO A 10 42.61 -1.09 -32.60
CA PRO A 10 41.27 -0.54 -32.58
C PRO A 10 41.37 0.90 -32.04
N PRO A 11 40.61 1.86 -32.58
CA PRO A 11 40.51 3.18 -31.96
C PRO A 11 40.27 2.96 -30.47
N ARG A 12 41.14 3.53 -29.63
CA ARG A 12 40.84 3.64 -28.20
C ARG A 12 39.68 4.60 -28.13
N GLU A 13 38.46 4.06 -28.26
CA GLU A 13 37.25 4.71 -27.83
C GLU A 13 37.48 4.94 -26.33
N GLN A 14 37.96 6.15 -26.04
CA GLN A 14 38.22 6.60 -24.69
C GLN A 14 36.89 6.40 -24.00
N ALA A 15 36.82 5.47 -23.04
CA ALA A 15 35.63 5.25 -22.23
C ALA A 15 35.18 6.62 -21.75
N SER A 16 34.21 7.17 -22.47
CA SER A 16 33.91 8.60 -22.35
C SER A 16 33.22 8.73 -21.01
N ALA A 17 33.52 9.79 -20.26
CA ALA A 17 32.81 10.03 -19.00
C ALA A 17 31.28 9.98 -19.22
N GLY A 18 30.81 10.34 -20.43
CA GLY A 18 29.41 10.20 -20.84
C GLY A 18 28.91 8.75 -20.91
N GLU A 19 29.73 7.81 -21.38
CA GLU A 19 29.37 6.39 -21.51
C GLU A 19 29.26 5.72 -20.13
N VAL A 20 30.18 6.03 -19.20
CA VAL A 20 30.11 5.56 -17.81
C VAL A 20 28.89 6.13 -17.09
N ILE A 21 28.62 7.43 -17.29
CA ILE A 21 27.43 8.08 -16.73
C ILE A 21 26.15 7.43 -17.29
N ASP A 22 26.10 7.13 -18.58
CA ASP A 22 24.93 6.51 -19.22
C ASP A 22 24.70 5.08 -18.72
N PHE A 23 25.78 4.31 -18.48
CA PHE A 23 25.69 2.99 -17.84
C PHE A 23 25.17 3.06 -16.41
N VAL A 24 25.65 4.00 -15.58
CA VAL A 24 25.15 4.20 -14.20
C VAL A 24 23.68 4.60 -14.20
N LYS A 25 23.29 5.49 -15.12
CA LYS A 25 21.90 5.96 -15.26
C LYS A 25 20.97 4.81 -15.67
N THR A 26 21.43 3.96 -16.59
CA THR A 26 20.71 2.77 -17.06
C THR A 26 20.59 1.73 -15.95
N TYR A 27 21.65 1.50 -15.17
CA TYR A 27 21.62 0.60 -14.01
C TYR A 27 20.68 1.09 -12.92
N ALA A 28 20.78 2.36 -12.52
CA ALA A 28 19.86 2.95 -11.55
C ALA A 28 18.40 2.82 -12.00
N LYS A 29 18.14 2.97 -13.31
CA LYS A 29 16.81 2.78 -13.88
C LYS A 29 16.39 1.30 -13.89
N GLN A 30 17.28 0.36 -14.17
CA GLN A 30 16.96 -1.08 -14.14
C GLN A 30 16.72 -1.59 -12.72
N GLU A 31 17.55 -1.18 -11.77
CA GLU A 31 17.44 -1.56 -10.36
C GLU A 31 16.24 -0.92 -9.67
N THR A 32 15.77 0.25 -10.12
CA THR A 32 14.58 0.89 -9.53
C THR A 32 13.28 0.46 -10.21
N VAL A 33 13.25 0.24 -11.52
CA VAL A 33 12.00 -0.05 -12.25
C VAL A 33 11.50 -1.49 -11.98
N GLY A 34 12.40 -2.45 -11.78
CA GLY A 34 12.05 -3.82 -11.38
C GLY A 34 11.24 -3.89 -10.08
N PRO A 35 11.76 -3.39 -8.95
CA PRO A 35 11.05 -3.39 -7.67
C PRO A 35 9.84 -2.45 -7.65
N LEU A 36 9.89 -1.29 -8.33
CA LEU A 36 8.77 -0.34 -8.35
C LEU A 36 7.53 -0.90 -9.05
N LYS A 37 7.72 -1.65 -10.14
CA LYS A 37 6.61 -2.32 -10.85
C LYS A 37 5.99 -3.45 -10.02
N GLY A 38 6.79 -4.14 -9.19
CA GLY A 38 6.31 -5.15 -8.25
C GLY A 38 5.55 -4.53 -7.06
N ALA A 39 6.11 -3.48 -6.45
CA ALA A 39 5.50 -2.75 -5.34
C ALA A 39 4.16 -2.10 -5.72
N GLY A 40 4.06 -1.54 -6.94
CA GLY A 40 2.83 -0.93 -7.43
C GLY A 40 1.63 -1.89 -7.44
N ARG A 41 1.83 -3.17 -7.82
CA ARG A 41 0.75 -4.18 -7.80
C ARG A 41 0.29 -4.48 -6.37
N TRP A 42 1.22 -4.63 -5.43
CA TRP A 42 0.91 -4.89 -4.03
C TRP A 42 0.17 -3.73 -3.36
N ILE A 43 0.62 -2.50 -3.61
CA ILE A 43 -0.05 -1.28 -3.11
C ILE A 43 -1.44 -1.16 -3.73
N ALA A 44 -1.60 -1.43 -5.02
CA ALA A 44 -2.91 -1.39 -5.68
C ALA A 44 -3.89 -2.42 -5.09
N MET A 45 -3.42 -3.65 -4.82
CA MET A 45 -4.23 -4.67 -4.15
C MET A 45 -4.57 -4.29 -2.71
N GLY A 46 -3.63 -3.70 -1.97
CA GLY A 46 -3.87 -3.18 -0.63
C GLY A 46 -4.88 -2.03 -0.62
N ALA A 47 -4.78 -1.09 -1.56
CA ALA A 47 -5.72 0.01 -1.72
C ALA A 47 -7.12 -0.48 -2.09
N ALA A 48 -7.23 -1.42 -3.03
CA ALA A 48 -8.51 -2.03 -3.38
C ALA A 48 -9.15 -2.75 -2.19
N GLY A 49 -8.34 -3.49 -1.42
CA GLY A 49 -8.79 -4.13 -0.16
C GLY A 49 -9.26 -3.11 0.87
N ALA A 50 -8.52 -2.02 1.07
CA ALA A 50 -8.88 -0.94 2.00
C ALA A 50 -10.19 -0.25 1.61
N ILE A 51 -10.39 0.03 0.31
CA ILE A 51 -11.65 0.59 -0.20
C ILE A 51 -12.81 -0.38 0.03
N CYS A 52 -12.63 -1.65 -0.32
CA CYS A 52 -13.67 -2.68 -0.13
C CYS A 52 -14.04 -2.83 1.34
N LEU A 53 -13.06 -2.90 2.24
CA LEU A 53 -13.28 -2.96 3.68
C LEU A 53 -13.96 -1.70 4.22
N GLY A 54 -13.48 -0.51 3.83
CA GLY A 54 -14.06 0.76 4.28
C GLY A 54 -15.52 0.91 3.86
N LEU A 55 -15.84 0.55 2.61
CA LEU A 55 -17.21 0.56 2.10
C LEU A 55 -18.08 -0.50 2.80
N GLY A 56 -17.61 -1.73 2.90
CA GLY A 56 -18.35 -2.80 3.57
C GLY A 56 -18.66 -2.46 5.03
N LEU A 57 -17.68 -1.93 5.76
CA LEU A 57 -17.85 -1.51 7.14
C LEU A 57 -18.85 -0.35 7.25
N SER A 58 -18.75 0.65 6.37
CA SER A 58 -19.68 1.78 6.33
C SER A 58 -21.13 1.32 6.11
N LEU A 59 -21.34 0.40 5.18
CA LEU A 59 -22.67 -0.16 4.90
C LEU A 59 -23.20 -0.96 6.09
N LEU A 60 -22.34 -1.73 6.79
CA LEU A 60 -22.75 -2.44 8.01
C LEU A 60 -23.14 -1.48 9.14
N LEU A 61 -22.38 -0.40 9.36
CA LEU A 61 -22.76 0.61 10.35
C LEU A 61 -24.09 1.29 10.00
N LEU A 62 -24.30 1.64 8.73
CA LEU A 62 -25.57 2.22 8.28
C LEU A 62 -26.74 1.24 8.45
N GLY A 63 -26.54 -0.03 8.11
CA GLY A 63 -27.53 -1.08 8.29
C GLY A 63 -27.87 -1.29 9.77
N LEU A 64 -26.86 -1.36 10.64
CA LEU A 64 -27.03 -1.47 12.08
C LEU A 64 -27.77 -0.26 12.64
N LEU A 65 -27.37 0.96 12.26
CA LEU A 65 -28.05 2.18 12.67
C LEU A 65 -29.52 2.16 12.27
N ARG A 66 -29.81 1.73 11.05
CA ARG A 66 -31.18 1.65 10.55
C ARG A 66 -32.02 0.62 11.31
N LEU A 67 -31.44 -0.55 11.62
CA LEU A 67 -32.12 -1.56 12.43
C LEU A 67 -32.44 -1.03 13.83
N LEU A 68 -31.46 -0.43 14.50
CA LEU A 68 -31.65 0.13 15.84
C LEU A 68 -32.65 1.29 15.82
N GLN A 69 -32.62 2.15 14.80
CA GLN A 69 -33.57 3.23 14.67
C GLN A 69 -35.00 2.72 14.52
N SER A 70 -35.22 1.66 13.71
CA SER A 70 -36.56 1.06 13.53
C SER A 70 -37.14 0.53 14.84
N GLU A 71 -36.37 -0.27 15.57
CA GLU A 71 -36.85 -0.88 16.82
C GLU A 71 -36.99 0.15 17.95
N VAL A 72 -36.03 1.08 18.08
CA VAL A 72 -36.05 2.08 19.16
C VAL A 72 -37.09 3.18 18.90
N SER A 73 -37.36 3.55 17.65
CA SER A 73 -38.44 4.49 17.34
C SER A 73 -39.80 3.93 17.72
N ASP A 74 -40.01 2.64 17.49
CA ASP A 74 -41.28 1.97 17.73
C ASP A 74 -41.55 1.77 19.23
N ILE A 75 -40.49 1.61 20.04
CA ILE A 75 -40.61 1.34 21.49
C ILE A 75 -40.59 2.62 22.33
N ALA A 76 -39.88 3.67 21.89
CA ALA A 76 -39.51 4.78 22.78
C ALA A 76 -40.26 6.10 22.56
N ASP A 77 -41.28 6.14 21.70
CA ASP A 77 -42.09 7.34 21.38
C ASP A 77 -41.23 8.62 21.20
N GLY A 78 -40.07 8.47 20.55
CA GLY A 78 -39.13 9.56 20.27
C GLY A 78 -38.22 10.02 21.44
N ARG A 79 -38.46 9.61 22.69
CA ARG A 79 -37.65 10.02 23.87
C ARG A 79 -36.22 9.47 23.86
N LEU A 80 -36.01 8.30 23.26
CA LEU A 80 -34.70 7.64 23.15
C LEU A 80 -34.14 7.69 21.72
N SER A 81 -34.58 8.64 20.91
CA SER A 81 -34.11 8.82 19.52
C SER A 81 -32.60 9.01 19.40
N TRP A 82 -31.91 9.49 20.44
CA TRP A 82 -30.45 9.66 20.48
C TRP A 82 -29.68 8.35 20.71
N LEU A 83 -30.32 7.33 21.31
CA LEU A 83 -29.68 6.09 21.75
C LEU A 83 -29.10 5.25 20.60
N PRO A 84 -29.79 5.05 19.46
CA PRO A 84 -29.24 4.33 18.30
C PRO A 84 -27.92 4.92 17.81
N TYR A 85 -27.82 6.25 17.77
CA TYR A 85 -26.62 6.94 17.33
C TYR A 85 -25.45 6.73 18.30
N LEU A 86 -25.71 6.76 19.61
CA LEU A 86 -24.67 6.50 20.62
C LEU A 86 -24.14 5.06 20.52
N ILE A 87 -25.02 4.07 20.34
CA ILE A 87 -24.60 2.66 20.22
C ILE A 87 -23.76 2.47 18.96
N VAL A 88 -24.19 2.99 17.82
CA VAL A 88 -23.43 2.88 16.56
C VAL A 88 -22.10 3.61 16.64
N LEU A 89 -22.03 4.74 17.35
CA LEU A 89 -20.77 5.44 17.61
C LEU A 89 -19.81 4.58 18.44
N VAL A 90 -20.28 3.92 19.49
CA VAL A 90 -19.45 2.99 20.29
C VAL A 90 -18.95 1.83 19.42
N VAL A 91 -19.82 1.22 18.61
CA VAL A 91 -19.44 0.15 17.67
C VAL A 91 -18.41 0.65 16.67
N CYS A 92 -18.56 1.86 16.14
CA CYS A 92 -17.59 2.49 15.23
C CYS A 92 -16.20 2.62 15.89
N VAL A 93 -16.14 3.13 17.12
CA VAL A 93 -14.89 3.28 17.87
C VAL A 93 -14.25 1.92 18.15
N LEU A 94 -15.04 0.90 18.50
CA LEU A 94 -14.54 -0.46 18.71
C LEU A 94 -13.94 -1.04 17.42
N LEU A 95 -14.64 -0.91 16.28
CA LEU A 95 -14.15 -1.38 14.99
C LEU A 95 -12.87 -0.65 14.56
N LEU A 96 -12.81 0.67 14.80
CA LEU A 96 -11.61 1.45 14.55
C LEU A 96 -10.44 1.00 15.44
N GLY A 97 -10.70 0.73 16.72
CA GLY A 97 -9.73 0.15 17.63
C GLY A 97 -9.21 -1.21 17.16
N LEU A 98 -10.11 -2.11 16.74
CA LEU A 98 -9.73 -3.41 16.19
C LEU A 98 -8.91 -3.27 14.89
N ALA A 99 -9.30 -2.35 14.01
CA ALA A 99 -8.56 -2.07 12.78
C ALA A 99 -7.13 -1.58 13.09
N VAL A 100 -6.96 -0.72 14.09
CA VAL A 100 -5.63 -0.25 14.55
C VAL A 100 -4.85 -1.39 15.20
N MET A 101 -5.48 -2.23 16.00
CA MET A 101 -4.84 -3.40 16.63
C MET A 101 -4.36 -4.43 15.59
N GLN A 102 -5.06 -4.54 14.45
CA GLN A 102 -4.70 -5.47 13.39
C GLN A 102 -3.49 -5.01 12.57
N ILE A 103 -3.04 -3.75 12.73
CA ILE A 103 -1.77 -3.26 12.16
C ILE A 103 -0.62 -3.94 12.92
N ASN A 104 -0.23 -5.12 12.46
CA ASN A 104 0.78 -5.94 13.11
C ASN A 104 2.17 -5.27 13.04
N LYS A 105 2.82 -5.06 14.19
CA LYS A 105 4.11 -4.38 14.33
C LYS A 105 5.31 -5.30 14.03
N THR A 106 5.22 -6.17 13.03
CA THR A 106 6.14 -7.31 12.82
C THR A 106 7.52 -6.97 12.23
N PHE A 107 7.89 -5.70 12.05
CA PHE A 107 9.18 -5.35 11.41
C PHE A 107 10.20 -4.61 12.29
N LEU A 108 10.03 -4.55 13.62
CA LEU A 108 11.03 -3.95 14.53
C LEU A 108 11.60 -4.95 15.55
N ASN A 109 11.59 -6.24 15.25
CA ASN A 109 12.41 -7.20 15.99
C ASN A 109 13.02 -8.22 15.01
N LYS A 110 13.98 -7.73 14.24
CA LYS A 110 15.04 -8.55 13.65
C LYS A 110 16.35 -8.08 14.26
N GLU A 111 16.54 -8.35 15.55
CA GLU A 111 17.89 -8.50 16.07
C GLU A 111 18.38 -9.90 15.71
N ASP A 112 19.44 -9.91 14.90
CA ASP A 112 20.49 -10.93 14.80
C ASP A 112 20.09 -12.40 14.84
N ARG A 113 20.09 -13.06 13.67
CA ARG A 113 20.85 -14.29 13.38
C ARG A 113 21.10 -14.46 11.89
#